data_AF-A0A939WVW8-F1
#
_entry.id   AF-A0A939WVW8-F1
#
_cell.length_a   1.000
_cell.length_b   1.000
_cell.length_c   1.000
_cell.angle_alpha   90.00
_cell.angle_beta   90.00
_cell.angle_gamma   90.00
#
_symmetry.space_group_name_H-M   'P 1'
#
loop_
_entity.id
_entity.type
_entity.pdbx_description
1 polymer ?
#
loop_
_entity_poly.entity_id
_entity_poly.type
_entity_poly.pdbx_seq_one_letter_code
_entity_poly.pdbx_strand_id
1 'polypeptide(L)'
;MRIVRKGEGSYDGNGDWVEGQATYSDYIPCRYEPNGSAQTITLPDGTVYKYSFTVYLNVNPNLLLRYGDVIELTSQDGIVRGEFSVMGFHRGQLDMKVWV
;
A
#
# COMPACT_ATOMS: atom_id res chain seq x y z
N MET A 1 -5.85 2.26 6.72
CA MET A 1 -4.86 1.41 5.99
C MET A 1 -3.73 1.03 6.92
N ARG A 2 -2.89 0.07 6.55
CA ARG A 2 -1.60 -0.19 7.21
C ARG A 2 -0.59 -0.69 6.19
N ILE A 3 0.70 -0.45 6.43
CA ILE A 3 1.77 -0.95 5.57
C ILE A 3 2.05 -2.41 5.94
N VAL A 4 2.20 -3.24 4.92
CA VAL A 4 2.57 -4.65 5.04
C VAL A 4 4.03 -4.81 4.62
N ARG A 5 4.85 -5.39 5.49
CA ARG A 5 6.23 -5.76 5.17
C ARG A 5 6.37 -7.27 5.28
N LYS A 6 6.58 -7.91 4.14
CA LYS A 6 6.84 -9.36 4.09
C LYS A 6 8.25 -9.62 4.59
N GLY A 7 8.40 -10.51 5.56
CA GLY A 7 9.70 -10.99 6.00
C GLY A 7 10.35 -11.83 4.91
N GLU A 8 11.69 -11.82 4.85
CA GLU A 8 12.43 -12.75 4.01
C GLU A 8 12.32 -14.15 4.62
N GLY A 9 12.05 -15.16 3.79
CA GLY A 9 12.13 -16.54 4.22
C GLY A 9 13.58 -16.97 4.39
N SER A 10 13.79 -18.01 5.19
CA SER A 10 15.11 -18.56 5.47
C SER A 10 15.05 -20.07 5.49
N TYR A 11 16.16 -20.72 5.14
CA TYR A 11 16.33 -22.15 5.40
C TYR A 11 16.65 -22.37 6.88
N ASP A 12 15.98 -23.33 7.50
CA ASP A 12 16.26 -23.73 8.87
C ASP A 12 17.52 -24.61 8.97
N GLY A 13 17.84 -25.07 10.19
CA GLY A 13 19.01 -25.91 10.45
C GLY A 13 18.96 -27.29 9.78
N ASN A 14 17.79 -27.73 9.29
CA ASN A 14 17.61 -28.98 8.55
C ASN A 14 17.63 -28.77 7.03
N GLY A 15 17.72 -27.52 6.57
CA GLY A 15 17.65 -27.18 5.16
C GLY A 15 16.23 -27.07 4.61
N ASP A 16 15.21 -27.01 5.48
CA ASP A 16 13.82 -26.80 5.08
C ASP A 16 13.53 -25.30 4.92
N TRP A 17 12.81 -24.92 3.86
CA TRP A 17 12.43 -23.53 3.63
C TRP A 17 11.34 -23.09 4.61
N VAL A 18 11.61 -22.02 5.36
CA VAL A 18 10.65 -21.38 6.26
C VAL A 18 10.26 -20.03 5.68
N GLU A 19 8.96 -19.82 5.45
CA GLU A 19 8.44 -18.56 4.95
C GLU A 19 8.60 -17.44 5.99
N GLY A 20 9.05 -16.27 5.55
CA GLY A 20 9.18 -15.10 6.41
C GLY A 20 7.81 -14.57 6.83
N GLN A 21 7.66 -14.21 8.10
CA GLN A 21 6.40 -13.68 8.61
C GLN A 21 6.16 -12.25 8.11
N ALA A 22 4.93 -11.94 7.74
CA ALA A 22 4.53 -10.56 7.45
C ALA A 22 4.42 -9.76 8.76
N THR A 23 4.93 -8.53 8.73
CA THR A 23 4.75 -7.54 9.77
C THR A 23 3.86 -6.42 9.26
N TYR A 24 3.07 -5.86 10.16
CA TYR A 24 2.08 -4.83 9.86
C TYR A 24 2.41 -3.58 10.66
N SER A 25 2.33 -2.41 10.03
CA SER A 25 2.37 -1.15 10.77
C SER A 25 1.10 -0.95 11.59
N ASP A 26 1.10 0.07 12.45
CA ASP A 26 -0.12 0.60 13.03
C ASP A 26 -1.11 1.05 11.94
N TYR A 27 -2.39 1.09 12.32
CA TYR A 27 -3.43 1.62 11.46
C TYR A 27 -3.25 3.13 11.25
N ILE A 28 -3.19 3.51 9.98
CA ILE A 28 -3.16 4.90 9.52
C ILE A 28 -4.58 5.26 9.08
N PRO A 29 -5.21 6.28 9.70
CA PRO A 29 -6.50 6.79 9.26
C PRO A 29 -6.43 7.24 7.79
N CYS A 30 -7.36 6.74 6.98
CA CYS A 30 -7.47 7.12 5.58
C CYS A 30 -8.91 7.03 5.09
N ARG A 31 -9.18 7.66 3.95
CA ARG A 31 -10.37 7.45 3.12
C ARG A 31 -9.91 6.82 1.82
N TYR A 32 -10.64 5.85 1.27
CA TYR A 32 -10.34 5.31 -0.05
C TYR A 32 -11.58 5.37 -0.95
N GLU A 33 -11.35 5.62 -2.23
CA GLU A 33 -12.38 5.71 -3.26
C GLU A 33 -12.00 4.76 -4.41
N PRO A 34 -12.91 3.87 -4.85
CA PRO A 34 -12.64 3.00 -5.99
C PRO A 34 -12.47 3.82 -7.27
N ASN A 35 -11.59 3.37 -8.16
CA ASN A 35 -11.38 3.97 -9.47
C ASN A 35 -12.52 3.59 -10.45
N GLY A 36 -13.70 4.18 -10.22
CA GLY A 36 -14.92 3.87 -10.98
C GLY A 36 -14.88 4.25 -12.46
N SER A 37 -13.99 5.17 -12.86
CA SER A 37 -13.89 5.67 -14.24
C SER A 37 -12.66 5.15 -14.99
N ALA A 38 -12.01 4.09 -14.48
CA ALA A 38 -10.85 3.47 -15.10
C ALA A 38 -9.69 4.44 -15.40
N GLN A 39 -9.47 5.42 -14.53
CA GLN A 39 -8.38 6.38 -14.64
C GLN A 39 -7.02 5.69 -14.57
N THR A 40 -6.02 6.31 -15.20
CA THR A 40 -4.65 5.78 -15.24
C THR A 40 -3.65 6.78 -14.68
N ILE A 41 -2.49 6.26 -14.29
CA ILE A 41 -1.30 7.05 -13.95
C ILE A 41 -0.12 6.57 -14.80
N THR A 42 0.83 7.45 -15.07
CA THR A 42 2.11 7.09 -15.68
C THR A 42 3.13 6.83 -14.58
N LEU A 43 3.68 5.62 -14.55
CA LEU A 43 4.73 5.22 -13.62
C LEU A 43 6.08 5.84 -14.01
N PRO A 44 7.08 5.86 -13.11
CA PRO A 44 8.39 6.44 -13.41
C PRO A 44 9.13 5.83 -14.61
N ASP A 45 8.82 4.58 -14.96
CA ASP A 45 9.36 3.87 -16.12
C ASP A 45 8.62 4.18 -17.43
N GLY A 46 7.57 5.02 -17.39
CA GLY A 46 6.71 5.36 -18.52
C GLY A 46 5.52 4.43 -18.71
N THR A 47 5.39 3.36 -17.93
CA THR A 47 4.27 2.42 -18.01
C THR A 47 2.96 3.09 -17.59
N VAL A 48 1.89 2.91 -18.39
CA VAL A 48 0.54 3.38 -18.03
C VAL A 48 -0.15 2.33 -17.18
N TYR A 49 -0.51 2.70 -15.95
CA TYR A 49 -1.12 1.80 -14.98
C TYR A 49 -2.55 2.24 -14.64
N LYS A 50 -3.49 1.29 -14.70
CA LYS A 50 -4.87 1.48 -14.23
C LYS A 50 -4.96 1.03 -12.77
N TYR A 51 -5.05 1.99 -11.87
CA TYR A 51 -5.12 1.73 -10.43
C TYR A 51 -6.52 1.30 -9.98
N SER A 52 -6.63 0.66 -8.83
CA SER A 52 -7.87 0.17 -8.23
C SER A 52 -8.53 1.18 -7.31
N PHE A 53 -7.75 1.86 -6.46
CA PHE A 53 -8.25 2.82 -5.48
C PHE A 53 -7.37 4.07 -5.41
N THR A 54 -8.01 5.22 -5.15
CA THR A 54 -7.31 6.40 -4.62
C THR A 54 -7.50 6.44 -3.12
N VAL A 55 -6.39 6.48 -2.38
CA VAL A 55 -6.35 6.55 -0.92
C VAL A 55 -5.92 7.95 -0.51
N TYR A 56 -6.74 8.62 0.29
CA TYR A 56 -6.51 9.92 0.87
C TYR A 56 -6.14 9.79 2.34
N LEU A 57 -5.12 10.50 2.76
CA LEU A 57 -4.66 10.55 4.15
C LEU A 57 -4.18 11.96 4.49
N ASN A 58 -4.13 12.28 5.78
CA ASN A 58 -3.52 13.53 6.25
C ASN A 58 -2.01 13.51 6.00
N VAL A 59 -1.40 14.68 5.82
CA VAL A 59 0.05 14.78 5.72
C VAL A 59 0.69 14.21 6.98
N ASN A 60 1.48 13.16 6.80
CA ASN A 60 2.29 12.56 7.84
C ASN A 60 3.75 12.55 7.38
N PRO A 61 4.63 13.37 7.99
CA PRO A 61 6.03 13.45 7.59
C PRO A 61 6.80 12.15 7.89
N ASN A 62 6.35 11.36 8.87
CA ASN A 62 6.99 10.10 9.26
C ASN A 62 6.55 8.91 8.41
N LEU A 63 5.46 9.05 7.65
CA LEU A 63 5.01 8.02 6.74
C LEU A 63 5.92 7.99 5.52
N LEU A 64 6.79 6.99 5.43
CA LEU A 64 7.64 6.75 4.26
C LEU A 64 6.97 5.70 3.38
N LEU A 65 6.41 6.14 2.25
CA LEU A 65 5.87 5.28 1.19
C LEU A 65 6.85 5.22 0.02
N ARG A 66 7.00 4.04 -0.57
CA ARG A 66 7.77 3.79 -1.78
C ARG A 66 6.90 3.09 -2.81
N TYR A 67 7.27 3.24 -4.08
CA TYR A 67 6.67 2.46 -5.15
C TYR A 67 6.88 0.96 -4.86
N GLY A 68 5.83 0.16 -5.01
CA GLY A 68 5.83 -1.26 -4.75
C GLY A 68 5.59 -1.66 -3.29
N ASP A 69 5.60 -0.73 -2.33
CA ASP A 69 5.19 -1.02 -0.95
C ASP A 69 3.79 -1.63 -0.94
N VAL A 70 3.54 -2.62 -0.10
CA VAL A 70 2.22 -3.25 0.02
C VAL A 70 1.46 -2.58 1.16
N ILE A 71 0.20 -2.22 0.91
CA ILE A 71 -0.70 -1.71 1.93
C ILE A 71 -1.95 -2.56 2.02
N GLU A 72 -2.46 -2.74 3.23
CA GLU A 72 -3.76 -3.33 3.46
C GLU A 72 -4.81 -2.22 3.64
N LEU A 73 -5.89 -2.29 2.85
CA LEU A 73 -7.06 -1.44 3.02
C LEU A 73 -8.08 -2.14 3.90
N THR A 74 -8.55 -1.43 4.92
CA THR A 74 -9.56 -1.91 5.87
C THR A 74 -10.69 -0.88 5.91
N SER A 75 -11.93 -1.36 5.79
CA SER A 75 -13.14 -0.55 5.97
C SER A 75 -13.26 -0.08 7.42
N GLN A 76 -14.06 0.95 7.65
CA GLN A 76 -14.36 1.43 9.00
C GLN A 76 -14.99 0.35 9.89
N ASP A 77 -15.73 -0.59 9.30
CA ASP A 77 -16.33 -1.74 9.98
C ASP A 77 -15.34 -2.90 10.27
N GLY A 78 -14.03 -2.69 10.02
CA GLY A 78 -12.99 -3.69 10.23
C GLY A 78 -12.82 -4.71 9.11
N ILE A 79 -13.62 -4.63 8.03
CA ILE A 79 -13.52 -5.56 6.90
C ILE A 79 -12.27 -5.24 6.06
N VAL A 80 -11.38 -6.22 5.92
CA VAL A 80 -10.22 -6.13 5.01
C VAL A 80 -10.71 -6.19 3.56
N ARG A 81 -10.37 -5.16 2.78
CA ARG A 81 -10.67 -5.06 1.34
C ARG A 81 -9.62 -5.72 0.47
N GLY A 82 -8.39 -5.83 0.97
CA GLY A 82 -7.29 -6.50 0.29
C GLY A 82 -5.96 -5.82 0.54
N GLU A 83 -4.91 -6.48 0.04
CA GLU A 83 -3.56 -5.93 -0.06
C GLU A 83 -3.33 -5.38 -1.47
N PHE A 84 -2.76 -4.19 -1.56
CA PHE A 84 -2.50 -3.51 -2.82
C PHE A 84 -1.09 -2.92 -2.82
N SER A 85 -0.43 -2.96 -3.97
CA SER A 85 0.87 -2.33 -4.15
C SER A 85 0.71 -0.84 -4.40
N VAL A 86 1.59 -0.03 -3.80
CA VAL A 86 1.64 1.41 -4.03
C VAL A 86 2.21 1.68 -5.42
N MET A 87 1.36 2.20 -6.29
CA MET A 87 1.68 2.47 -7.69
C MET A 87 2.00 3.94 -7.93
N GLY A 88 1.65 4.80 -7.00
CA GLY A 88 2.08 6.19 -7.00
C GLY A 88 1.56 6.92 -5.78
N PHE A 89 2.12 8.08 -5.51
CA PHE A 89 1.62 8.95 -4.46
C PHE A 89 1.98 10.40 -4.72
N HIS A 90 1.16 11.30 -4.19
CA HIS A 90 1.37 12.73 -4.22
C HIS A 90 1.23 13.29 -2.80
N ARG A 91 2.17 14.14 -2.40
CA ARG A 91 2.11 14.87 -1.13
C ARG A 91 1.72 16.31 -1.41
N GLY A 92 0.48 16.65 -1.08
CA GLY A 92 0.01 18.02 -1.03
C GLY A 92 0.43 18.72 0.26
N GLN A 93 0.00 19.96 0.41
CA GLN A 93 0.27 20.76 1.61
C GLN A 93 -0.51 20.26 2.84
N LEU A 94 -1.72 19.75 2.64
CA LEU A 94 -2.65 19.35 3.71
C LEU A 94 -3.04 17.87 3.63
N ASP A 95 -2.97 17.27 2.45
CA ASP A 95 -3.32 15.88 2.19
C ASP A 95 -2.19 15.12 1.47
N MET A 96 -2.25 13.80 1.55
CA MET A 96 -1.51 12.92 0.66
C MET A 96 -2.49 12.01 -0.07
N LYS A 97 -2.20 11.76 -1.33
CA LYS A 97 -2.95 10.85 -2.21
C LYS A 97 -2.05 9.69 -2.58
N VAL A 98 -2.59 8.49 -2.55
CA VAL A 98 -1.88 7.26 -2.92
C VAL A 98 -2.76 6.49 -3.90
N TRP A 99 -2.17 6.07 -5.01
CA TRP A 99 -2.83 5.23 -6.00
C TRP A 99 -2.34 3.79 -5.83
N VAL A 100 -3.29 2.87 -5.68
CA VAL A 100 -3.05 1.44 -5.47
C VAL A 100 -3.95 0.59 -6.34
#